data_AF-A0A1A5XIK2-F1
#
_entry.id   AF-A0A1A5XIK2-F1
#
_cell.length_a   1.000
_cell.length_b   1.000
_cell.length_c   1.000
_cell.angle_alpha   90.00
_cell.angle_beta   90.00
_cell.angle_gamma   90.00
#
_symmetry.space_group_name_H-M   'P 1'
#
loop_
_entity.id
_entity.type
_entity.pdbx_description
1 polymer ?
#
loop_
_entity_poly.entity_id
_entity_poly.type
_entity_poly.pdbx_seq_one_letter_code
_entity_poly.pdbx_strand_id
1 'polypeptide(L)'
;MNRLSLASLASVSATALLALSVSAHAQTAAPAATTAGATQELHAADKSFIADGTQTVATQRDAARIADSRSTDREVKAFAEQLVADYTKLSNSMRAASPRGVDVPRDDPDAAVLSSINNLRGADFDKTYIEQVALAGQQKTLSAFQAEIASGRDAGLKKAATEGLPVIQADIAKAKELAARKHLAG
;
A
#
# COMPACT_ATOMS: atom_id res chain seq x y z
N MET A 1 24.77 -65.26 -56.10
CA MET A 1 23.35 -65.47 -55.73
C MET A 1 22.66 -64.12 -55.91
N ASN A 2 22.04 -63.88 -57.08
CA ASN A 2 20.58 -63.69 -57.31
C ASN A 2 19.97 -62.55 -56.47
N ARG A 3 19.21 -61.55 -56.97
CA ARG A 3 18.53 -61.26 -58.25
C ARG A 3 18.02 -59.79 -58.26
N LEU A 4 17.71 -59.29 -59.47
CA LEU A 4 16.68 -58.30 -59.95
C LEU A 4 15.76 -57.61 -58.91
N SER A 5 15.22 -56.37 -59.06
CA SER A 5 14.66 -55.68 -60.25
C SER A 5 14.24 -54.21 -59.99
N LEU A 6 14.12 -53.46 -61.09
CA LEU A 6 13.42 -52.19 -61.47
C LEU A 6 12.46 -51.41 -60.53
N ALA A 7 12.51 -50.06 -60.63
CA ALA A 7 11.41 -49.12 -60.97
C ALA A 7 11.92 -47.65 -60.88
N SER A 8 12.06 -46.88 -61.96
CA SER A 8 11.08 -45.99 -62.66
C SER A 8 10.67 -44.69 -61.95
N LEU A 9 11.19 -43.57 -62.48
CA LEU A 9 10.57 -42.27 -62.84
C LEU A 9 9.63 -41.50 -61.88
N ALA A 10 10.06 -40.29 -61.47
CA ALA A 10 9.29 -39.01 -61.44
C ALA A 10 10.27 -37.88 -61.02
N SER A 11 10.84 -37.09 -61.94
CA SER A 11 10.34 -35.83 -62.52
C SER A 11 10.13 -34.65 -61.55
N VAL A 12 11.04 -33.67 -61.69
CA VAL A 12 10.88 -32.20 -61.61
C VAL A 12 10.48 -31.59 -60.25
N SER A 13 11.39 -30.83 -59.62
CA SER A 13 11.42 -29.36 -59.78
C SER A 13 12.55 -28.70 -58.98
N ALA A 14 12.94 -27.53 -59.46
CA ALA A 14 14.14 -26.76 -59.16
C ALA A 14 14.24 -26.20 -57.72
N THR A 15 15.45 -25.66 -57.42
CA THR A 15 15.93 -24.83 -56.28
C THR A 15 16.97 -25.56 -55.43
N ALA A 16 18.09 -24.99 -54.98
CA ALA A 16 18.60 -23.62 -54.95
C ALA A 16 20.14 -23.68 -54.86
N LEU A 17 20.85 -22.70 -55.43
CA LEU A 17 22.22 -22.41 -55.02
C LEU A 17 22.25 -21.07 -54.28
N LEU A 18 22.85 -21.12 -53.11
CA LEU A 18 22.97 -20.05 -52.12
C LEU A 18 23.77 -18.85 -52.64
N ALA A 19 23.26 -17.65 -52.37
CA ALA A 19 24.11 -16.48 -52.14
C ALA A 19 23.64 -15.82 -50.84
N LEU A 20 24.41 -16.02 -49.77
CA LEU A 20 24.27 -15.37 -48.48
C LEU A 20 24.79 -13.92 -48.60
N SER A 21 23.91 -12.94 -48.49
CA SER A 21 24.27 -11.55 -48.19
C SER A 21 23.75 -11.22 -46.79
N VAL A 22 24.63 -11.39 -45.79
CA VAL A 22 24.41 -10.91 -44.42
C VAL A 22 24.62 -9.40 -44.43
N SER A 23 23.55 -8.64 -44.52
CA SER A 23 23.56 -7.21 -44.23
C SER A 23 23.64 -7.02 -42.71
N ALA A 24 24.86 -6.97 -42.17
CA ALA A 24 25.10 -6.58 -40.79
C ALA A 24 24.66 -5.11 -40.60
N HIS A 25 23.49 -4.91 -40.01
CA HIS A 25 23.10 -3.59 -39.50
C HIS A 25 23.98 -3.28 -38.28
N ALA A 26 24.98 -2.44 -38.47
CA ALA A 26 25.70 -1.78 -37.39
C ALA A 26 24.75 -0.78 -36.70
N GLN A 27 23.90 -1.29 -35.81
CA GLN A 27 23.07 -0.46 -34.95
C GLN A 27 23.95 0.00 -33.79
N THR A 28 24.58 1.16 -33.95
CA THR A 28 25.17 1.92 -32.84
C THR A 28 24.09 2.13 -31.79
N ALA A 29 24.11 1.31 -30.74
CA ALA A 29 23.32 1.53 -29.55
C ALA A 29 23.71 2.91 -29.00
N ALA A 30 22.80 3.88 -29.09
CA ALA A 30 22.93 5.13 -28.38
C ALA A 30 23.17 4.79 -26.90
N PRO A 31 24.12 5.45 -26.23
CA PRO A 31 24.31 5.23 -24.81
C PRO A 31 22.98 5.59 -24.13
N ALA A 32 22.35 4.61 -23.51
CA ALA A 32 21.26 4.87 -22.59
C ALA A 32 21.80 5.86 -21.57
N ALA A 33 21.33 7.09 -21.64
CA ALA A 33 21.65 8.12 -20.67
C ALA A 33 21.30 7.54 -19.30
N THR A 34 22.34 7.10 -18.59
CA THR A 34 22.22 6.72 -17.20
C THR A 34 22.04 8.04 -16.49
N THR A 35 20.78 8.42 -16.26
CA THR A 35 20.44 9.59 -15.47
C THR A 35 20.88 9.30 -14.05
N ALA A 36 22.16 9.56 -13.79
CA ALA A 36 22.74 9.55 -12.48
C ALA A 36 22.01 10.62 -11.65
N GLY A 37 21.24 10.16 -10.66
CA GLY A 37 20.92 10.91 -9.45
C GLY A 37 20.41 12.34 -9.62
N ALA A 38 19.32 12.53 -10.36
CA ALA A 38 18.40 13.59 -9.96
C ALA A 38 17.63 13.03 -8.76
N THR A 39 17.70 13.68 -7.60
CA THR A 39 16.70 13.49 -6.55
C THR A 39 15.37 13.85 -7.19
N GLN A 40 14.65 12.87 -7.74
CA GLN A 40 13.34 13.13 -8.30
C GLN A 40 12.48 13.61 -7.14
N GLU A 41 12.10 14.87 -7.22
CA GLU A 41 11.14 15.45 -6.31
C GLU A 41 9.88 14.59 -6.35
N LEU A 42 9.44 14.13 -5.17
CA LEU A 42 8.26 13.29 -5.04
C LEU A 42 7.06 13.90 -5.75
N HIS A 43 6.21 13.06 -6.33
CA HIS A 43 4.96 13.52 -6.91
C HIS A 43 4.07 14.12 -5.81
N ALA A 44 3.20 15.07 -6.18
CA ALA A 44 2.32 15.73 -5.22
C ALA A 44 1.44 14.74 -4.43
N ALA A 45 0.99 13.66 -5.08
CA ALA A 45 0.24 12.60 -4.42
C ALA A 45 1.09 11.85 -3.37
N ASP A 46 2.33 11.48 -3.73
CA ASP A 46 3.25 10.79 -2.80
C ASP A 46 3.54 11.66 -1.57
N LYS A 47 3.73 12.98 -1.77
CA LYS A 47 3.94 13.94 -0.68
C LYS A 47 2.71 14.06 0.23
N SER A 48 1.51 14.15 -0.36
CA SER A 48 0.25 14.17 0.40
C SER A 48 0.05 12.86 1.17
N PHE A 49 0.38 11.72 0.57
CA PHE A 49 0.31 10.43 1.27
C PHE A 49 1.30 10.33 2.43
N ILE A 50 2.54 10.82 2.26
CA ILE A 50 3.49 10.89 3.38
C ILE A 50 2.97 11.80 4.48
N ALA A 51 2.40 12.96 4.18
CA ALA A 51 1.84 13.84 5.19
C ALA A 51 0.58 13.23 5.85
N ASP A 52 -0.48 13.04 5.07
CA ASP A 52 -1.81 12.66 5.57
C ASP A 52 -1.86 11.19 6.01
N GLY A 53 -1.18 10.30 5.27
CA GLY A 53 -1.11 8.88 5.59
C GLY A 53 -0.34 8.64 6.88
N THR A 54 0.80 9.30 7.10
CA THR A 54 1.54 9.13 8.36
C THR A 54 0.79 9.74 9.53
N GLN A 55 0.18 10.92 9.35
CA GLN A 55 -0.59 11.57 10.39
C GLN A 55 -1.80 10.73 10.80
N THR A 56 -2.59 10.24 9.85
CA THR A 56 -3.76 9.40 10.14
C THR A 56 -3.36 8.08 10.79
N VAL A 57 -2.29 7.43 10.32
CA VAL A 57 -1.80 6.18 10.92
C VAL A 57 -1.26 6.40 12.34
N ALA A 58 -0.50 7.46 12.59
CA ALA A 58 -0.02 7.81 13.93
C ALA A 58 -1.17 8.14 14.88
N THR A 59 -2.16 8.91 14.39
CA THR A 59 -3.37 9.26 15.17
C THR A 59 -4.13 8.03 15.62
N GLN A 60 -4.38 7.08 14.71
CA GLN A 60 -5.10 5.84 15.03
C GLN A 60 -4.35 5.00 16.07
N ARG A 61 -3.04 4.81 15.87
CA ARG A 61 -2.18 4.08 16.82
C ARG A 61 -2.19 4.72 18.20
N ASP A 62 -2.05 6.05 18.29
CA ASP A 62 -1.90 6.73 19.58
C ASP A 62 -3.25 6.91 20.29
N ALA A 63 -4.32 7.14 19.53
CA ALA A 63 -5.67 7.12 20.08
C ALA A 63 -6.04 5.72 20.61
N ALA A 64 -5.63 4.65 19.93
CA ALA A 64 -5.83 3.30 20.41
C ALA A 64 -5.02 3.00 21.68
N ARG A 65 -3.79 3.50 21.82
CA ARG A 65 -3.04 3.41 23.09
C ARG A 65 -3.76 4.12 24.23
N ILE A 66 -4.35 5.28 23.95
CA ILE A 66 -5.19 5.98 24.93
C ILE A 66 -6.37 5.08 25.32
N ALA A 67 -7.07 4.48 24.35
CA ALA A 67 -8.22 3.61 24.62
C ALA A 67 -7.88 2.35 25.42
N ASP A 68 -6.76 1.69 25.12
CA ASP A 68 -6.29 0.54 25.90
C ASP A 68 -6.06 0.89 27.39
N SER A 69 -5.52 2.09 27.64
CA SER A 69 -5.26 2.59 29.00
C SER A 69 -6.49 3.16 29.71
N ARG A 70 -7.46 3.71 28.99
CA ARG A 70 -8.57 4.50 29.55
C ARG A 70 -9.90 3.77 29.59
N SER A 71 -10.16 2.89 28.63
CA SER A 71 -11.42 2.17 28.58
C SER A 71 -11.47 1.09 29.66
N THR A 72 -12.63 0.94 30.29
CA THR A 72 -12.94 -0.20 31.15
C THR A 72 -13.75 -1.28 30.43
N ASP A 73 -14.16 -1.01 29.19
CA ASP A 73 -14.94 -1.93 28.38
C ASP A 73 -14.03 -2.93 27.66
N ARG A 74 -14.29 -4.22 27.89
CA ARG A 74 -13.44 -5.29 27.37
C ARG A 74 -13.39 -5.32 25.84
N GLU A 75 -14.49 -4.99 25.16
CA GLU A 75 -14.54 -5.02 23.70
C GLU A 75 -13.81 -3.84 23.09
N VAL A 76 -13.95 -2.65 23.69
CA VAL A 76 -13.22 -1.44 23.28
C VAL A 76 -11.72 -1.64 23.48
N LYS A 77 -11.29 -2.21 24.60
CA LYS A 77 -9.89 -2.55 24.86
C LYS A 77 -9.34 -3.56 23.85
N ALA A 78 -10.03 -4.68 23.63
CA ALA A 78 -9.57 -5.69 22.68
C ALA A 78 -9.43 -5.13 21.25
N PHE A 79 -10.38 -4.27 20.85
CA PHE A 79 -10.30 -3.56 19.57
C PHE A 79 -9.11 -2.59 19.53
N ALA A 80 -8.89 -1.81 20.59
CA ALA A 80 -7.78 -0.88 20.69
C ALA A 80 -6.40 -1.58 20.65
N GLU A 81 -6.23 -2.67 21.38
CA GLU A 81 -4.99 -3.49 21.36
C GLU A 81 -4.65 -3.95 19.94
N GLN A 82 -5.65 -4.42 19.19
CA GLN A 82 -5.47 -4.80 17.80
C GLN A 82 -5.07 -3.59 16.94
N LEU A 83 -5.77 -2.47 17.08
CA LEU A 83 -5.50 -1.25 16.32
C LEU A 83 -4.06 -0.74 16.56
N VAL A 84 -3.56 -0.80 17.81
CA VAL A 84 -2.16 -0.47 18.10
C VAL A 84 -1.20 -1.36 17.31
N ALA A 85 -1.44 -2.68 17.29
CA ALA A 85 -0.57 -3.61 16.59
C ALA A 85 -0.59 -3.38 15.07
N ASP A 86 -1.78 -3.23 14.48
CA ASP A 86 -1.96 -3.12 13.05
C ASP A 86 -1.45 -1.76 12.51
N TYR A 87 -1.75 -0.66 13.19
CA TYR A 87 -1.27 0.66 12.78
C TYR A 87 0.23 0.88 13.08
N THR A 88 0.81 0.15 14.03
CA THR A 88 2.26 0.10 14.19
C THR A 88 2.93 -0.59 12.99
N LYS A 89 2.35 -1.70 12.49
CA LYS A 89 2.86 -2.37 11.28
C LYS A 89 2.72 -1.48 10.06
N LEU A 90 1.58 -0.80 9.87
CA LEU A 90 1.37 0.16 8.78
C LEU A 90 2.41 1.28 8.81
N SER A 91 2.63 1.91 9.97
CA SER A 91 3.64 2.97 10.13
C SER A 91 5.05 2.49 9.77
N ASN A 92 5.41 1.26 10.15
CA ASN A 92 6.71 0.69 9.79
C ASN A 92 6.81 0.37 8.30
N SER A 93 5.74 -0.15 7.68
CA SER A 93 5.68 -0.44 6.25
C SER A 93 5.86 0.82 5.41
N MET A 94 5.13 1.90 5.73
CA MET A 94 5.25 3.19 5.04
C MET A 94 6.67 3.75 5.10
N ARG A 95 7.33 3.64 6.26
CA ARG A 95 8.71 4.11 6.45
C ARG A 95 9.72 3.29 5.65
N ALA A 96 9.54 1.97 5.62
CA ALA A 96 10.40 1.08 4.84
C ALA A 96 10.22 1.29 3.34
N ALA A 97 9.03 1.73 2.91
CA ALA A 97 8.71 2.06 1.54
C ALA A 97 9.18 3.45 1.09
N SER A 98 9.48 4.35 2.03
CA SER A 98 9.90 5.72 1.71
C SER A 98 11.18 5.77 0.89
N PRO A 99 11.25 6.61 -0.15
CA PRO A 99 12.49 6.86 -0.88
C PRO A 99 13.59 7.43 0.02
N ARG A 100 14.84 7.15 -0.34
CA ARG A 100 15.99 7.69 0.39
C ARG A 100 15.98 9.22 0.38
N GLY A 101 16.20 9.83 1.54
CA GLY A 101 16.23 11.28 1.70
C GLY A 101 14.86 11.93 1.91
N VAL A 102 13.78 11.16 1.94
CA VAL A 102 12.44 11.62 2.31
C VAL A 102 12.19 11.26 3.76
N ASP A 103 11.94 12.27 4.60
CA ASP A 103 11.56 12.06 5.98
C ASP A 103 10.09 11.62 6.06
N VAL A 104 9.84 10.56 6.84
CA VAL A 104 8.51 10.02 7.10
C VAL A 104 8.35 10.04 8.60
N PRO A 105 7.62 11.04 9.13
CA PRO A 105 7.44 11.22 10.56
C PRO A 105 6.98 9.92 11.23
N ARG A 106 7.63 9.59 12.35
CA ARG A 106 7.25 8.40 13.14
C ARG A 106 6.04 8.67 14.03
N ASP A 107 5.99 9.89 14.56
CA ASP A 107 5.11 10.30 15.64
C ASP A 107 4.62 11.73 15.36
N ASP A 108 3.74 11.87 14.37
CA ASP A 108 3.06 13.13 14.06
C ASP A 108 1.52 12.94 14.03
N PRO A 109 0.89 12.62 15.17
CA PRO A 109 -0.56 12.44 15.23
C PRO A 109 -1.30 13.78 15.18
N ASP A 110 -2.58 13.73 14.79
CA ASP A 110 -3.53 14.84 14.96
C ASP A 110 -3.78 15.07 16.46
N ALA A 111 -3.10 16.06 17.01
CA ALA A 111 -3.19 16.43 18.41
C ALA A 111 -4.61 16.85 18.85
N ALA A 112 -5.43 17.35 17.93
CA ALA A 112 -6.81 17.74 18.25
C ALA A 112 -7.68 16.50 18.50
N VAL A 113 -7.52 15.45 17.69
CA VAL A 113 -8.19 14.15 17.90
C VAL A 113 -7.73 13.49 19.20
N LEU A 114 -6.42 13.51 19.50
CA LEU A 114 -5.95 12.95 20.77
C LEU A 114 -6.50 13.73 21.96
N SER A 115 -6.54 15.06 21.88
CA SER A 115 -7.05 15.92 22.94
C SER A 115 -8.54 15.77 23.19
N SER A 116 -9.35 15.53 22.14
CA SER A 116 -10.81 15.37 22.26
C SER A 116 -11.18 14.15 23.11
N ILE A 117 -10.39 13.07 23.05
CA ILE A 117 -10.62 11.85 23.83
C ILE A 117 -9.86 11.83 25.16
N ASN A 118 -8.76 12.58 25.29
CA ASN A 118 -7.84 12.45 26.42
C ASN A 118 -8.46 12.77 27.79
N ASN A 119 -9.46 13.65 27.83
CA ASN A 119 -10.11 14.09 29.06
C ASN A 119 -11.39 13.31 29.40
N LEU A 120 -11.87 12.47 28.49
CA LEU A 120 -13.11 11.70 28.67
C LEU A 120 -12.86 10.40 29.44
N ARG A 121 -13.86 9.91 30.16
CA ARG A 121 -13.79 8.66 30.94
C ARG A 121 -15.07 7.85 30.78
N GLY A 122 -14.98 6.54 31.04
CA GLY A 122 -16.14 5.65 31.03
C GLY A 122 -16.89 5.64 29.70
N ALA A 123 -18.22 5.59 29.75
CA ALA A 123 -19.06 5.49 28.55
C ALA A 123 -18.88 6.65 27.56
N ASP A 124 -18.65 7.87 28.05
CA ASP A 124 -18.41 9.04 27.18
C ASP A 124 -17.09 8.91 26.41
N PHE A 125 -16.06 8.34 27.04
CA PHE A 125 -14.81 8.00 26.38
C PHE A 125 -15.03 6.95 25.30
N ASP A 126 -15.66 5.82 25.65
CA ASP A 126 -15.87 4.70 24.74
C ASP A 126 -16.67 5.13 23.51
N LYS A 127 -17.74 5.90 23.72
CA LYS A 127 -18.56 6.45 22.64
C LYS A 127 -17.75 7.35 21.70
N THR A 128 -17.04 8.33 22.27
CA THR A 128 -16.29 9.30 21.48
C THR A 128 -15.14 8.64 20.73
N TYR A 129 -14.48 7.66 21.34
CA TYR A 129 -13.44 6.87 20.69
C TYR A 129 -14.00 6.07 19.50
N ILE A 130 -15.13 5.39 19.66
CA ILE A 130 -15.75 4.63 18.56
C ILE A 130 -16.13 5.57 17.41
N GLU A 131 -16.81 6.68 17.70
CA GLU A 131 -17.29 7.60 16.67
C GLU A 131 -16.14 8.33 15.95
N GLN A 132 -15.20 8.92 16.69
CA GLN A 132 -14.17 9.79 16.11
C GLN A 132 -12.96 9.02 15.58
N VAL A 133 -12.57 7.94 16.26
CA VAL A 133 -11.33 7.21 15.95
C VAL A 133 -11.66 5.97 15.13
N ALA A 134 -12.46 5.06 15.68
CA ALA A 134 -12.72 3.76 15.06
C ALA A 134 -13.53 3.88 13.75
N LEU A 135 -14.47 4.82 13.67
CA LEU A 135 -15.25 5.05 12.45
C LEU A 135 -14.66 6.16 11.59
N ALA A 136 -14.71 7.41 12.04
CA ALA A 136 -14.34 8.55 11.21
C ALA A 136 -12.84 8.59 10.86
N GLY A 137 -11.97 8.33 11.83
CA GLY A 137 -10.52 8.36 11.61
C GLY A 137 -10.01 7.21 10.73
N GLN A 138 -10.62 6.02 10.82
CA GLN A 138 -10.30 4.94 9.90
C GLN A 138 -10.75 5.22 8.46
N GLN A 139 -11.89 5.88 8.28
CA GLN A 139 -12.33 6.32 6.95
C GLN A 139 -11.36 7.34 6.34
N LYS A 140 -10.80 8.26 7.14
CA LYS A 140 -9.73 9.16 6.70
C LYS A 140 -8.47 8.40 6.28
N THR A 141 -8.05 7.41 7.09
CA THR A 141 -6.90 6.54 6.77
C THR A 141 -7.13 5.80 5.45
N LEU A 142 -8.31 5.21 5.27
CA LEU A 142 -8.68 4.52 4.03
C LEU A 142 -8.60 5.45 2.83
N SER A 143 -9.11 6.69 2.95
CA SER A 143 -9.06 7.68 1.89
C SER A 143 -7.63 8.06 1.50
N ALA A 144 -6.74 8.25 2.46
CA ALA A 144 -5.33 8.56 2.19
C ALA A 144 -4.63 7.42 1.42
N PHE A 145 -4.87 6.17 1.84
CA PHE A 145 -4.30 4.98 1.19
C PHE A 145 -4.86 4.79 -0.22
N GLN A 146 -6.16 5.00 -0.43
CA GLN A 146 -6.78 4.92 -1.76
C GLN A 146 -6.26 6.01 -2.70
N ALA A 147 -6.05 7.24 -2.20
CA ALA A 147 -5.51 8.34 -2.99
C ALA A 147 -4.09 8.04 -3.50
N GLU A 148 -3.24 7.45 -2.66
CA GLU A 148 -1.89 7.03 -3.04
C GLU A 148 -1.91 5.94 -4.12
N ILE A 149 -2.75 4.91 -3.96
CA ILE A 149 -2.86 3.85 -4.95
C ILE A 149 -3.30 4.40 -6.31
N ALA A 150 -4.28 5.31 -6.30
CA ALA A 150 -4.82 5.89 -7.51
C ALA A 150 -3.85 6.86 -8.20
N SER A 151 -3.19 7.73 -7.43
CA SER A 151 -2.51 8.92 -7.97
C SER A 151 -1.01 9.01 -7.66
N GLY A 152 -0.52 8.17 -6.75
CA GLY A 152 0.89 8.04 -6.41
C GLY A 152 1.72 7.58 -7.60
N ARG A 153 3.01 7.94 -7.58
CA ARG A 153 4.00 7.56 -8.59
C ARG A 153 5.16 6.78 -7.99
N ASP A 154 5.41 6.91 -6.69
CA ASP A 154 6.44 6.11 -6.04
C ASP A 154 5.99 4.65 -5.89
N ALA A 155 6.75 3.72 -6.48
CA ALA A 155 6.38 2.32 -6.49
C ALA A 155 6.38 1.69 -5.08
N GLY A 156 7.25 2.17 -4.18
CA GLY A 156 7.32 1.72 -2.79
C GLY A 156 6.08 2.13 -2.02
N LEU A 157 5.74 3.42 -2.05
CA LEU A 157 4.59 3.98 -1.34
C LEU A 157 3.27 3.40 -1.86
N LYS A 158 3.08 3.29 -3.18
CA LYS A 158 1.90 2.62 -3.76
C LYS A 158 1.78 1.17 -3.29
N LYS A 159 2.90 0.44 -3.23
CA LYS A 159 2.91 -0.95 -2.76
C LYS A 159 2.52 -1.01 -1.28
N ALA A 160 3.14 -0.20 -0.43
CA ALA A 160 2.80 -0.16 1.00
C ALA A 160 1.32 0.21 1.23
N ALA A 161 0.79 1.17 0.46
CA ALA A 161 -0.62 1.54 0.51
C ALA A 161 -1.53 0.38 0.08
N THR A 162 -1.16 -0.32 -1.00
CA THR A 162 -1.93 -1.48 -1.50
C THR A 162 -1.95 -2.62 -0.49
N GLU A 163 -0.80 -2.95 0.11
CA GLU A 163 -0.68 -4.03 1.10
C GLU A 163 -1.35 -3.68 2.43
N GLY A 164 -1.45 -2.40 2.80
CA GLY A 164 -2.11 -1.94 4.01
C GLY A 164 -3.64 -1.88 3.91
N LEU A 165 -4.19 -1.81 2.70
CA LEU A 165 -5.62 -1.58 2.47
C LEU A 165 -6.53 -2.68 3.06
N PRO A 166 -6.21 -3.98 2.94
CA PRO A 166 -7.00 -5.04 3.55
C PRO A 166 -7.05 -4.95 5.09
N VAL A 167 -5.97 -4.49 5.72
CA VAL A 167 -5.90 -4.31 7.19
C VAL A 167 -6.87 -3.21 7.61
N ILE A 168 -6.81 -2.05 6.94
CA ILE A 168 -7.69 -0.91 7.23
C ILE A 168 -9.16 -1.29 7.03
N GLN A 169 -9.48 -2.01 5.96
CA GLN A 169 -10.85 -2.48 5.70
C GLN A 169 -11.36 -3.46 6.76
N ALA A 170 -10.51 -4.40 7.19
CA ALA A 170 -10.86 -5.34 8.25
C ALA A 170 -11.11 -4.62 9.58
N ASP A 171 -10.29 -3.63 9.92
CA ASP A 171 -10.49 -2.85 11.14
C ASP A 171 -11.75 -1.98 11.07
N ILE A 172 -12.09 -1.41 9.90
CA ILE A 172 -13.37 -0.69 9.70
C ILE A 172 -14.57 -1.62 9.93
N ALA A 173 -14.52 -2.86 9.42
CA ALA A 173 -15.59 -3.83 9.64
C ALA A 173 -15.76 -4.11 11.14
N LYS A 174 -14.66 -4.33 11.86
CA LYS A 174 -14.66 -4.54 13.32
C LYS A 174 -15.17 -3.31 14.08
N ALA A 175 -14.80 -2.11 13.64
CA ALA A 175 -15.28 -0.87 14.23
C ALA A 175 -16.80 -0.73 14.11
N LYS A 176 -17.37 -1.07 12.94
CA LYS A 176 -18.83 -1.08 12.71
C LYS A 176 -19.54 -2.11 13.57
N GLU A 177 -18.98 -3.31 13.69
CA GLU A 177 -19.53 -4.33 14.58
C GLU A 177 -19.49 -3.88 16.05
N LEU A 178 -18.38 -3.27 16.48
CA LEU A 178 -18.26 -2.71 17.83
C LEU A 178 -19.29 -1.60 18.06
N ALA A 179 -19.44 -0.66 17.13
CA ALA A 179 -20.44 0.40 17.20
C ALA A 179 -21.86 -0.16 17.32
N ALA A 180 -22.21 -1.15 16.50
CA ALA A 180 -23.51 -1.82 16.55
C ALA A 180 -23.77 -2.49 17.91
N ARG A 181 -22.77 -3.19 18.49
CA ARG A 181 -22.87 -3.79 19.83
C ARG A 181 -23.03 -2.76 20.94
N LYS A 182 -22.50 -1.55 20.76
CA LYS A 182 -22.66 -0.42 21.69
C LYS A 182 -23.89 0.45 21.40
N HIS A 183 -24.76 0.04 20.46
CA HIS A 183 -25.93 0.81 20.03
C HIS A 183 -25.60 2.23 19.52
N LEU A 184 -24.41 2.39 18.94
CA LEU A 184 -23.97 3.60 18.26
C LEU A 184 -24.27 3.49 16.76
N ALA A 185 -24.44 4.64 16.09
CA ALA A 185 -24.54 4.66 14.64
C ALA A 185 -23.20 4.21 14.03
N GLY A 186 -23.23 3.19 13.17
CA GLY A 186 -22.07 2.63 12.48
C GLY A 186 -21.82 3.23 11.11
#